data_AF-A0A560BCA0-F1
#
_entry.id   AF-A0A560BCA0-F1
#
_cell.length_a   1.000
_cell.length_b   1.000
_cell.length_c   1.000
_cell.angle_alpha   90.00
_cell.angle_beta   90.00
_cell.angle_gamma   90.00
#
_symmetry.space_group_name_H-M   'P 1'
#
loop_
_entity.id
_entity.type
_entity.pdbx_description
1 polymer ?
#
loop_
_entity_poly.entity_id
_entity_poly.type
_entity_poly.pdbx_seq_one_letter_code
_entity_poly.pdbx_strand_id
1 'polypeptide(L)'
;MLIGPLVALAAAVVLLTAKPDEPSDADVRADLVAMIREAAPRERLEAAIAGALDHDVPEEAEEYFEVADLVGVPVDPALRSRWADETSGWRTASRSVRRAATGFVTGEGEDAVGMAAALASDLTVVGDVRDLAGQASRMIRGEAVDELTLGLSIAGVALTVGTVATAGGALPAKAGVSLTKLARKTGRLTATFQAELGRVVARSMDVPAFRQAVRGVPWYRLDDLAVVARRHAARVDVAEARKLLSSVGAISQTTSPARTLAILRHVDDVRDVQKAERAATLLGKPVSGAFRLTGKKVLATVVRAGALSAMALGALLTLAGGVLSFMVGALMTLATLWRLGKVGRWTVRNAVRPLRWPARGT
;
A
#
# COMPACT_ATOMS: atom_id res chain seq x y z
N MET A 1 40.16 -31.31 19.64
CA MET A 1 38.78 -31.42 19.09
C MET A 1 38.05 -30.07 19.19
N LEU A 2 38.59 -28.99 18.60
CA LEU A 2 38.04 -27.62 18.70
C LEU A 2 37.48 -27.06 17.38
N ILE A 3 37.48 -27.87 16.31
CA ILE A 3 37.08 -27.43 14.96
C ILE A 3 35.55 -27.31 14.86
N GLY A 4 34.80 -28.25 15.44
CA GLY A 4 33.33 -28.22 15.47
C GLY A 4 32.72 -26.94 16.06
N PRO A 5 33.11 -26.50 17.27
CA PRO A 5 32.53 -25.29 17.88
C PRO A 5 32.90 -24.00 17.14
N LEU A 6 34.07 -23.93 16.49
CA LEU A 6 34.49 -22.78 15.68
C LEU A 6 33.67 -22.66 14.38
N VAL A 7 33.38 -23.80 13.73
CA VAL A 7 32.51 -23.84 12.54
C VAL A 7 31.07 -23.48 12.89
N ALA A 8 30.56 -23.97 14.03
CA ALA A 8 29.22 -23.63 14.51
C ALA A 8 29.09 -22.13 14.85
N LEU A 9 30.12 -21.55 15.49
CA LEU A 9 30.15 -20.11 15.79
C LEU A 9 30.23 -19.27 14.50
N ALA A 10 31.05 -19.67 13.53
CA ALA A 10 31.15 -19.01 12.23
C ALA A 10 29.82 -19.08 11.46
N ALA A 11 29.17 -20.25 11.44
CA ALA A 11 27.85 -20.43 10.83
C ALA A 11 26.77 -19.57 11.51
N ALA A 12 26.77 -19.49 12.85
CA ALA A 12 25.85 -18.66 13.60
C ALA A 12 26.06 -17.15 13.33
N VAL A 13 27.32 -16.70 13.23
CA VAL A 13 27.65 -15.31 12.88
C VAL A 13 27.20 -14.99 11.46
N VAL A 14 27.48 -15.85 10.49
CA VAL A 14 27.01 -15.67 9.10
C VAL A 14 25.49 -15.58 9.04
N LEU A 15 24.78 -16.43 9.78
CA LEU A 15 23.33 -16.46 9.84
C LEU A 15 22.71 -15.24 10.55
N LEU A 16 23.37 -14.73 11.60
CA LEU A 16 22.99 -13.50 12.29
C LEU A 16 23.23 -12.24 11.45
N THR A 17 24.19 -12.30 10.50
CA THR A 17 24.48 -11.21 9.56
C THR A 17 23.70 -11.31 8.25
N ALA A 18 23.09 -12.47 7.96
CA ALA A 18 22.21 -12.64 6.83
C ALA A 18 20.93 -11.84 7.07
N LYS A 19 20.77 -10.75 6.33
CA LYS A 19 19.46 -10.09 6.25
C LYS A 19 18.49 -11.07 5.59
N PRO A 20 17.27 -11.26 6.10
CA PRO A 20 16.28 -12.03 5.36
C PRO A 20 16.13 -11.35 4.00
N ASP A 21 16.25 -12.12 2.92
CA ASP A 21 15.96 -11.59 1.59
C ASP A 21 14.53 -11.04 1.62
N GLU A 22 14.41 -9.76 1.27
CA GLU A 22 13.09 -9.21 0.98
C GLU A 22 12.48 -10.09 -0.12
N PRO A 23 11.21 -10.49 0.02
CA PRO A 23 10.57 -11.36 -0.96
C PRO A 23 10.69 -10.70 -2.33
N SER A 24 11.14 -11.48 -3.30
CA SER A 24 11.25 -11.00 -4.67
C SER A 24 9.86 -10.61 -5.16
N ASP A 25 9.80 -9.64 -6.07
CA ASP A 25 8.55 -9.28 -6.75
C ASP A 25 7.91 -10.50 -7.45
N ALA A 26 8.74 -11.48 -7.86
CA ALA A 26 8.26 -12.76 -8.38
C ALA A 26 7.49 -13.58 -7.33
N ASP A 27 7.97 -13.61 -6.08
CA ASP A 27 7.34 -14.36 -4.97
C ASP A 27 6.02 -13.71 -4.59
N VAL A 28 6.01 -12.37 -4.44
CA VAL A 28 4.79 -11.61 -4.14
C VAL A 28 3.75 -11.81 -5.25
N ARG A 29 4.18 -11.78 -6.52
CA ARG A 29 3.28 -12.03 -7.66
C ARG A 29 2.73 -13.45 -7.63
N ALA A 30 3.55 -14.45 -7.32
CA ALA A 30 3.11 -15.84 -7.22
C ALA A 30 2.04 -16.00 -6.12
N ASP A 31 2.26 -15.42 -4.94
CA ASP A 31 1.31 -15.44 -3.83
C ASP A 31 -0.01 -14.74 -4.20
N LEU A 32 0.06 -13.60 -4.90
CA LEU A 32 -1.12 -12.90 -5.40
C LEU A 32 -1.90 -13.76 -6.39
N VAL A 33 -1.24 -14.38 -7.36
CA VAL A 33 -1.89 -15.25 -8.37
C VAL A 33 -2.50 -16.49 -7.70
N ALA A 34 -1.83 -17.10 -6.72
CA ALA A 34 -2.35 -18.23 -5.96
C ALA A 34 -3.62 -17.85 -5.19
N MET A 35 -3.60 -16.71 -4.50
CA MET A 35 -4.74 -16.17 -3.76
C MET A 35 -5.93 -15.85 -4.68
N ILE A 36 -5.67 -15.27 -5.85
CA ILE A 36 -6.73 -15.00 -6.84
C ILE A 36 -7.31 -16.31 -7.36
N ARG A 37 -6.47 -17.30 -7.70
CA ARG A 37 -6.91 -18.60 -8.19
C ARG A 37 -7.83 -19.31 -7.20
N GLU A 38 -7.48 -19.28 -5.91
CA GLU A 38 -8.34 -19.83 -4.84
C GLU A 38 -9.71 -19.13 -4.77
N ALA A 39 -9.74 -17.81 -4.98
CA ALA A 39 -10.95 -17.00 -4.92
C ALA A 39 -11.73 -16.92 -6.25
N ALA A 40 -11.22 -17.53 -7.32
CA ALA A 40 -11.75 -17.42 -8.68
C ALA A 40 -12.02 -18.80 -9.32
N PRO A 41 -12.80 -19.70 -8.67
CA PRO A 41 -13.27 -20.90 -9.35
C PRO A 41 -14.13 -20.52 -10.55
N ARG A 42 -14.15 -21.38 -11.57
CA ARG A 42 -14.81 -21.12 -12.86
C ARG A 42 -16.25 -20.64 -12.70
N GLU A 43 -17.01 -21.33 -11.86
CA GLU A 43 -18.43 -21.05 -11.63
C GLU A 43 -18.65 -19.66 -11.04
N ARG A 44 -17.76 -19.23 -10.13
CA ARG A 44 -17.82 -17.89 -9.52
C ARG A 44 -17.45 -16.80 -10.53
N LEU A 45 -16.44 -17.05 -11.38
CA LEU A 45 -16.07 -16.11 -12.44
C LEU A 45 -17.19 -15.97 -13.46
N GLU A 46 -17.75 -17.08 -13.95
CA GLU A 46 -18.86 -17.08 -14.90
C GLU A 46 -20.09 -16.37 -14.31
N ALA A 47 -20.43 -16.62 -13.05
CA ALA A 47 -21.52 -15.92 -12.35
C ALA A 47 -21.25 -14.41 -12.19
N ALA A 48 -20.01 -14.03 -11.86
CA ALA A 48 -19.64 -12.61 -11.73
C ALA A 48 -19.67 -11.88 -13.09
N ILE A 49 -19.22 -12.53 -14.16
CA ILE A 49 -19.27 -12.02 -15.52
C ILE A 49 -20.72 -11.86 -15.98
N ALA A 50 -21.54 -12.91 -15.85
CA ALA A 50 -22.95 -12.86 -16.19
C ALA A 50 -23.67 -11.76 -15.41
N GLY A 51 -23.44 -11.69 -14.10
CA GLY A 51 -24.00 -10.65 -13.25
C GLY A 51 -23.57 -9.24 -13.67
N ALA A 52 -22.32 -9.03 -14.05
CA ALA A 52 -21.86 -7.73 -14.55
C ALA A 52 -22.57 -7.34 -15.86
N LEU A 53 -22.73 -8.28 -16.80
CA LEU A 53 -23.48 -8.06 -18.05
C LEU A 53 -24.97 -7.80 -17.78
N ASP A 54 -25.57 -8.52 -16.83
CA ASP A 54 -26.99 -8.35 -16.46
C ASP A 54 -27.27 -6.99 -15.82
N HIS A 55 -26.32 -6.45 -15.05
CA HIS A 55 -26.38 -5.08 -14.50
C HIS A 55 -25.87 -4.02 -15.51
N ASP A 56 -25.66 -4.40 -16.78
CA ASP A 56 -25.20 -3.54 -17.86
C ASP A 56 -23.79 -2.95 -17.60
N VAL A 57 -22.92 -3.57 -16.78
CA VAL A 57 -21.56 -3.08 -16.47
C VAL A 57 -20.49 -3.95 -17.18
N PRO A 58 -20.37 -3.87 -18.52
CA PRO A 58 -19.47 -4.74 -19.28
C PRO A 58 -17.98 -4.47 -19.01
N GLU A 59 -17.62 -3.30 -18.48
CA GLU A 59 -16.26 -2.98 -18.04
C GLU A 59 -15.84 -3.84 -16.84
N GLU A 60 -16.79 -4.10 -15.92
CA GLU A 60 -16.56 -5.00 -14.80
C GLU A 60 -16.49 -6.47 -15.26
N ALA A 61 -17.27 -6.84 -16.29
CA ALA A 61 -17.15 -8.15 -16.92
C ALA A 61 -15.75 -8.35 -17.55
N GLU A 62 -15.22 -7.32 -18.22
CA GLU A 62 -13.86 -7.32 -18.77
C GLU A 62 -12.80 -7.57 -17.67
N GLU A 63 -12.92 -6.91 -16.51
CA GLU A 63 -12.01 -7.13 -15.38
C GLU A 63 -12.01 -8.60 -14.91
N TYR A 64 -13.17 -9.28 -14.90
CA TYR A 64 -13.23 -10.70 -14.55
C TYR A 64 -12.65 -11.62 -15.62
N PHE A 65 -12.81 -11.29 -16.92
CA PHE A 65 -12.11 -12.02 -17.99
C PHE A 65 -10.59 -11.88 -17.86
N GLU A 66 -10.10 -10.67 -17.60
CA GLU A 66 -8.66 -10.41 -17.37
C GLU A 66 -8.13 -11.22 -16.17
N VAL A 67 -8.92 -11.37 -15.10
CA VAL A 67 -8.58 -12.25 -13.97
C VAL A 67 -8.54 -13.72 -14.39
N ALA A 68 -9.55 -14.19 -15.12
CA ALA A 68 -9.61 -15.58 -15.59
C ALA A 68 -8.37 -15.93 -16.44
N ASP A 69 -7.98 -15.02 -17.33
CA ASP A 69 -6.79 -15.15 -18.18
C ASP A 69 -5.50 -15.13 -17.35
N LEU A 70 -5.42 -14.29 -16.31
CA LEU A 70 -4.28 -14.24 -15.40
C LEU A 70 -4.06 -15.57 -14.65
N VAL A 71 -5.13 -16.20 -14.15
CA VAL A 71 -5.02 -17.44 -13.36
C VAL A 71 -5.15 -18.72 -14.18
N GLY A 72 -5.46 -18.61 -15.48
CA GLY A 72 -5.61 -19.73 -16.40
C GLY A 72 -6.90 -20.53 -16.20
N VAL A 73 -7.98 -19.87 -15.78
CA VAL A 73 -9.30 -20.51 -15.60
C VAL A 73 -10.13 -20.33 -16.87
N PRO A 74 -10.53 -21.42 -17.56
CA PRO A 74 -11.35 -21.31 -18.76
C PRO A 74 -12.77 -20.85 -18.41
N VAL A 75 -13.28 -19.88 -19.15
CA VAL A 75 -14.63 -19.31 -19.03
C VAL A 75 -15.43 -19.65 -20.29
N ASP A 76 -16.74 -19.88 -20.16
CA ASP A 76 -17.65 -20.13 -21.28
C ASP A 76 -17.48 -19.09 -22.42
N PRO A 77 -17.14 -19.53 -23.66
CA PRO A 77 -17.06 -18.66 -24.83
C PRO A 77 -18.34 -17.86 -25.10
N ALA A 78 -19.52 -18.36 -24.71
CA ALA A 78 -20.79 -17.66 -24.89
C ALA A 78 -20.82 -16.32 -24.13
N LEU A 79 -20.20 -16.25 -22.95
CA LEU A 79 -20.10 -15.00 -22.19
C LEU A 79 -19.21 -13.97 -22.89
N ARG A 80 -18.11 -14.42 -23.51
CA ARG A 80 -17.25 -13.51 -24.31
C ARG A 80 -17.99 -12.99 -25.55
N SER A 81 -18.77 -13.85 -26.22
CA SER A 81 -19.62 -13.42 -27.35
C SER A 81 -20.64 -12.38 -26.90
N ARG A 82 -21.35 -12.65 -25.80
CA ARG A 82 -22.33 -11.71 -25.23
C ARG A 82 -21.68 -10.36 -24.87
N TRP A 83 -20.53 -10.39 -24.20
CA TRP A 83 -19.78 -9.17 -23.90
C TRP A 83 -19.37 -8.41 -25.17
N ALA A 84 -18.91 -9.11 -26.21
CA ALA A 84 -18.53 -8.48 -27.48
C ALA A 84 -19.75 -7.83 -28.20
N ASP A 85 -20.89 -8.52 -28.19
CA ASP A 85 -22.14 -8.00 -28.77
C ASP A 85 -22.65 -6.77 -28.01
N GLU A 86 -22.58 -6.82 -26.68
CA GLU A 86 -22.95 -5.71 -25.82
C GLU A 86 -21.99 -4.54 -26.01
N THR A 87 -20.68 -4.75 -26.15
CA THR A 87 -19.68 -3.69 -26.31
C THR A 87 -19.54 -3.16 -27.75
N SER A 88 -20.25 -3.74 -28.72
CA SER A 88 -20.16 -3.35 -30.13
C SER A 88 -20.92 -2.05 -30.49
N GLY A 89 -20.25 -1.18 -31.26
CA GLY A 89 -20.87 -0.11 -32.06
C GLY A 89 -21.62 0.99 -31.31
N TRP A 90 -22.81 1.33 -31.82
CA TRP A 90 -23.67 2.46 -31.38
C TRP A 90 -24.27 2.29 -29.97
N ARG A 91 -24.36 1.06 -29.45
CA ARG A 91 -24.89 0.78 -28.11
C ARG A 91 -23.94 1.25 -27.01
N THR A 92 -22.64 1.20 -27.24
CA THR A 92 -21.62 1.74 -26.33
C THR A 92 -21.71 3.28 -26.28
N ALA A 93 -21.75 3.93 -27.44
CA ALA A 93 -21.85 5.40 -27.51
C ALA A 93 -23.13 5.96 -26.85
N SER A 94 -24.28 5.34 -27.08
CA SER A 94 -25.56 5.77 -26.49
C SER A 94 -25.65 5.51 -24.98
N ARG A 95 -25.04 4.43 -24.47
CA ARG A 95 -24.96 4.15 -23.03
C ARG A 95 -23.99 5.07 -22.30
N SER A 96 -22.79 5.31 -22.86
CA SER A 96 -21.82 6.27 -22.31
C SER A 96 -22.46 7.64 -22.08
N VAL A 97 -23.23 8.16 -23.04
CA VAL A 97 -23.95 9.43 -22.90
C VAL A 97 -25.03 9.39 -21.81
N ARG A 98 -25.84 8.31 -21.74
CA ARG A 98 -26.87 8.15 -20.69
C ARG A 98 -26.27 8.01 -19.28
N ARG A 99 -25.14 7.33 -19.16
CA ARG A 99 -24.41 7.12 -17.90
C ARG A 99 -23.60 8.31 -17.46
N ALA A 100 -22.97 9.03 -18.39
CA ALA A 100 -22.38 10.32 -18.07
C ALA A 100 -23.41 11.27 -17.45
N ALA A 101 -24.67 11.23 -17.93
CA ALA A 101 -25.76 12.03 -17.37
C ALA A 101 -26.30 11.54 -16.02
N THR A 102 -26.33 10.21 -15.76
CA THR A 102 -26.92 9.62 -14.54
C THR A 102 -25.88 9.27 -13.45
N GLY A 103 -24.72 8.76 -13.84
CA GLY A 103 -23.59 8.39 -12.97
C GLY A 103 -22.85 9.60 -12.38
N PHE A 104 -22.88 10.77 -13.03
CA PHE A 104 -22.39 12.03 -12.42
C PHE A 104 -23.23 12.48 -11.22
N VAL A 105 -24.50 12.03 -11.15
CA VAL A 105 -25.46 12.37 -10.08
C VAL A 105 -25.55 11.28 -9.01
N THR A 106 -25.36 10.00 -9.37
CA THR A 106 -25.60 8.86 -8.47
C THR A 106 -24.33 8.13 -8.01
N GLY A 107 -23.19 8.31 -8.68
CA GLY A 107 -21.95 7.55 -8.37
C GLY A 107 -21.98 6.08 -8.80
N GLU A 108 -23.04 5.65 -9.49
CA GLU A 108 -23.27 4.29 -10.00
C GLU A 108 -23.41 4.36 -11.53
N GLY A 109 -22.29 4.28 -12.25
CA GLY A 109 -22.30 4.35 -13.71
C GLY A 109 -21.02 4.97 -14.24
N GLU A 110 -19.96 4.17 -14.32
CA GLU A 110 -18.62 4.61 -14.67
C GLU A 110 -18.44 4.66 -16.18
N ASP A 111 -18.91 5.74 -16.82
CA ASP A 111 -18.53 6.00 -18.21
C ASP A 111 -17.07 6.49 -18.27
N ALA A 112 -16.21 5.72 -18.94
CA ALA A 112 -14.79 6.01 -19.09
C ALA A 112 -14.54 7.39 -19.74
N VAL A 113 -15.42 7.82 -20.66
CA VAL A 113 -15.31 9.11 -21.35
C VAL A 113 -15.65 10.27 -20.42
N GLY A 114 -16.78 10.20 -19.70
CA GLY A 114 -17.15 11.20 -18.69
C GLY A 114 -16.10 11.33 -17.58
N MET A 115 -15.51 10.22 -17.17
CA MET A 115 -14.45 10.20 -16.16
C MET A 115 -13.14 10.81 -16.68
N ALA A 116 -12.74 10.48 -17.90
CA ALA A 116 -11.58 11.09 -18.54
C ALA A 116 -11.76 12.61 -18.73
N ALA A 117 -12.96 13.06 -19.10
CA ALA A 117 -13.28 14.47 -19.23
C ALA A 117 -13.27 15.19 -17.87
N ALA A 118 -13.85 14.58 -16.83
CA ALA A 118 -13.81 15.12 -15.47
C ALA A 118 -12.38 15.24 -14.94
N LEU A 119 -11.56 14.21 -15.15
CA LEU A 119 -10.14 14.24 -14.79
C LEU A 119 -9.37 15.27 -15.62
N ALA A 120 -9.58 15.35 -16.93
CA ALA A 120 -8.93 16.35 -17.78
C ALA A 120 -9.26 17.77 -17.33
N SER A 121 -10.51 18.02 -16.90
CA SER A 121 -10.94 19.31 -16.32
C SER A 121 -10.29 19.58 -14.96
N ASP A 122 -10.27 18.59 -14.06
CA ASP A 122 -9.75 18.73 -12.69
C ASP A 122 -8.21 18.71 -12.61
N LEU A 123 -7.52 18.21 -13.64
CA LEU A 123 -6.05 18.30 -13.80
C LEU A 123 -5.56 19.74 -14.01
N THR A 124 -6.47 20.67 -14.29
CA THR A 124 -6.17 22.10 -14.44
C THR A 124 -6.13 22.81 -13.09
N VAL A 125 -5.37 23.92 -13.02
CA VAL A 125 -5.40 24.82 -11.85
C VAL A 125 -6.81 25.34 -11.56
N VAL A 126 -7.66 25.43 -12.59
CA VAL A 126 -9.01 25.99 -12.50
C VAL A 126 -9.88 25.14 -11.58
N GLY A 127 -9.78 23.81 -11.65
CA GLY A 127 -10.52 22.90 -10.77
C GLY A 127 -10.19 23.12 -9.30
N ASP A 128 -8.89 23.15 -8.96
CA ASP A 128 -8.43 23.41 -7.60
C ASP A 128 -8.87 24.80 -7.10
N VAL A 129 -8.72 25.84 -7.93
CA VAL A 129 -9.12 27.20 -7.56
C VAL A 129 -10.63 27.34 -7.38
N ARG A 130 -11.45 26.65 -8.18
CA ARG A 130 -12.90 26.60 -8.02
C ARG A 130 -13.29 25.98 -6.66
N ASP A 131 -12.64 24.90 -6.28
CA ASP A 131 -12.87 24.27 -4.97
C ASP A 131 -12.42 25.21 -3.83
N LEU A 132 -11.29 25.91 -3.99
CA LEU A 132 -10.83 26.94 -3.04
C LEU A 132 -11.81 28.09 -2.94
N ALA A 133 -12.41 28.55 -4.05
CA ALA A 133 -13.43 29.58 -4.04
C ALA A 133 -14.65 29.17 -3.19
N GLY A 134 -15.08 27.92 -3.33
CA GLY A 134 -16.13 27.34 -2.49
C GLY A 134 -15.77 27.37 -1.00
N GLN A 135 -14.55 26.95 -0.64
CA GLN A 135 -14.10 26.94 0.76
C GLN A 135 -13.84 28.35 1.31
N ALA A 136 -13.30 29.27 0.51
CA ALA A 136 -13.09 30.66 0.88
C ALA A 136 -14.43 31.38 1.13
N SER A 137 -15.44 31.10 0.30
CA SER A 137 -16.80 31.61 0.51
C SER A 137 -17.37 31.17 1.87
N ARG A 138 -17.17 29.90 2.25
CA ARG A 138 -17.56 29.38 3.57
C ARG A 138 -16.77 30.05 4.71
N MET A 139 -15.46 30.24 4.54
CA MET A 139 -14.62 30.94 5.52
C MET A 139 -15.09 32.37 5.78
N ILE A 140 -15.48 33.10 4.72
CA ILE A 140 -15.97 34.49 4.83
C ILE A 140 -17.33 34.52 5.54
N ARG A 141 -18.19 33.53 5.28
CA ARG A 141 -19.52 33.40 5.91
C ARG A 141 -19.50 32.82 7.33
N GLY A 142 -18.33 32.44 7.85
CA GLY A 142 -18.22 31.78 9.16
C GLY A 142 -18.80 30.36 9.19
N GLU A 143 -18.97 29.73 8.02
CA GLU A 143 -19.48 28.38 7.87
C GLU A 143 -18.38 27.33 8.08
N ALA A 144 -18.78 26.08 8.36
CA ALA A 144 -17.86 24.96 8.47
C ALA A 144 -17.11 24.72 7.15
N VAL A 145 -15.78 24.74 7.22
CA VAL A 145 -14.88 24.50 6.09
C VAL A 145 -14.59 23.00 6.00
N ASP A 146 -14.63 22.48 4.78
CA ASP A 146 -14.17 21.12 4.50
C ASP A 146 -12.65 21.14 4.33
N GLU A 147 -11.94 20.85 5.43
CA GLU A 147 -10.47 20.88 5.48
C GLU A 147 -9.82 19.92 4.49
N LEU A 148 -10.43 18.76 4.23
CA LEU A 148 -9.91 17.81 3.26
C LEU A 148 -10.04 18.36 1.82
N THR A 149 -11.16 19.00 1.47
CA THR A 149 -11.32 19.63 0.15
C THR A 149 -10.37 20.81 0.00
N LEU A 150 -10.30 21.68 1.01
CA LEU A 150 -9.38 22.81 1.04
C LEU A 150 -7.93 22.33 0.84
N GLY A 151 -7.58 21.26 1.55
CA GLY A 151 -6.27 20.64 1.50
C GLY A 151 -5.91 20.08 0.15
N LEU A 152 -6.77 19.23 -0.40
CA LEU A 152 -6.52 18.62 -1.71
C LEU A 152 -6.37 19.69 -2.79
N SER A 153 -7.09 20.81 -2.68
CA SER A 153 -6.96 21.92 -3.60
C SER A 153 -5.68 22.74 -3.40
N ILE A 154 -5.25 23.02 -2.16
CA ILE A 154 -3.94 23.66 -1.92
C ILE A 154 -2.80 22.76 -2.42
N ALA A 155 -2.87 21.45 -2.12
CA ALA A 155 -1.92 20.47 -2.61
C ALA A 155 -1.93 20.41 -4.15
N GLY A 156 -3.10 20.43 -4.80
CA GLY A 156 -3.23 20.45 -6.26
C GLY A 156 -2.61 21.71 -6.91
N VAL A 157 -2.80 22.89 -6.29
CA VAL A 157 -2.11 24.13 -6.72
C VAL A 157 -0.60 24.01 -6.53
N ALA A 158 -0.13 23.50 -5.39
CA ALA A 158 1.30 23.29 -5.12
C ALA A 158 1.93 22.32 -6.12
N LEU A 159 1.25 21.21 -6.40
CA LEU A 159 1.66 20.23 -7.40
C LEU A 159 1.70 20.83 -8.80
N THR A 160 0.76 21.73 -9.16
CA THR A 160 0.81 22.43 -10.44
C THR A 160 2.07 23.29 -10.59
N VAL A 161 2.40 24.06 -9.55
CA VAL A 161 3.63 24.86 -9.52
C VAL A 161 4.85 23.94 -9.67
N GLY A 162 4.85 22.82 -8.95
CA GLY A 162 5.88 21.78 -9.05
C GLY A 162 5.98 21.12 -10.43
N THR A 163 4.86 20.86 -11.12
CA THR A 163 4.84 20.25 -12.46
C THR A 163 5.60 21.11 -13.47
N VAL A 164 5.37 22.43 -13.44
CA VAL A 164 6.05 23.38 -14.32
C VAL A 164 7.55 23.42 -14.01
N ALA A 165 7.91 23.47 -12.72
CA ALA A 165 9.31 23.52 -12.29
C ALA A 165 10.09 22.23 -12.56
N THR A 166 9.42 21.08 -12.55
CA THR A 166 10.04 19.74 -12.70
C THR A 166 9.83 19.12 -14.07
N ALA A 167 9.42 19.92 -15.07
CA ALA A 167 9.14 19.45 -16.44
C ALA A 167 8.23 18.19 -16.50
N GLY A 168 7.21 18.13 -15.64
CA GLY A 168 6.25 17.02 -15.60
C GLY A 168 6.40 16.04 -14.42
N GLY A 169 7.43 16.17 -13.58
CA GLY A 169 7.68 15.25 -12.45
C GLY A 169 6.58 15.16 -11.37
N ALA A 170 5.57 16.03 -11.40
CA ALA A 170 4.42 16.01 -10.50
C ALA A 170 3.10 15.53 -11.17
N LEU A 171 3.15 15.08 -12.43
CA LEU A 171 1.97 14.59 -13.16
C LEU A 171 1.26 13.40 -12.48
N PRO A 172 1.96 12.36 -11.98
CA PRO A 172 1.29 11.27 -11.27
C PRO A 172 0.51 11.77 -10.05
N ALA A 173 1.12 12.64 -9.24
CA ALA A 173 0.45 13.23 -8.08
C ALA A 173 -0.79 14.05 -8.45
N LYS A 174 -0.77 14.78 -9.57
CA LYS A 174 -1.94 15.52 -10.06
C LYS A 174 -3.10 14.61 -10.46
N ALA A 175 -2.80 13.53 -11.17
CA ALA A 175 -3.81 12.50 -11.47
C ALA A 175 -4.37 11.92 -10.17
N GLY A 176 -3.50 11.67 -9.18
CA GLY A 176 -3.88 11.25 -7.84
C GLY A 176 -4.83 12.21 -7.12
N VAL A 177 -4.58 13.53 -7.16
CA VAL A 177 -5.49 14.53 -6.56
C VAL A 177 -6.87 14.43 -7.19
N SER A 178 -6.93 14.43 -8.51
CA SER A 178 -8.19 14.43 -9.26
C SER A 178 -8.99 13.14 -8.99
N LEU A 179 -8.32 11.99 -9.02
CA LEU A 179 -8.92 10.69 -8.70
C LEU A 179 -9.39 10.60 -7.26
N THR A 180 -8.61 11.15 -6.32
CA THR A 180 -8.97 11.13 -4.90
C THR A 180 -10.17 12.02 -4.61
N LYS A 181 -10.23 13.21 -5.23
CA LYS A 181 -11.41 14.09 -5.18
C LYS A 181 -12.64 13.40 -5.76
N LEU A 182 -12.47 12.74 -6.91
CA LEU A 182 -13.55 11.99 -7.56
C LEU A 182 -14.03 10.83 -6.69
N ALA A 183 -13.11 10.01 -6.17
CA ALA A 183 -13.41 8.91 -5.28
C ALA A 183 -14.16 9.37 -4.03
N ARG A 184 -13.79 10.52 -3.47
CA ARG A 184 -14.53 11.10 -2.34
C ARG A 184 -15.95 11.49 -2.74
N LYS A 185 -16.09 12.20 -3.86
CA LYS A 185 -17.38 12.67 -4.37
C LYS A 185 -18.33 11.51 -4.69
N THR A 186 -17.79 10.38 -5.14
CA THR A 186 -18.55 9.17 -5.48
C THR A 186 -18.66 8.16 -4.33
N GLY A 187 -18.24 8.52 -3.11
CA GLY A 187 -18.35 7.65 -1.93
C GLY A 187 -17.45 6.40 -1.98
N ARG A 188 -16.39 6.40 -2.80
CA ARG A 188 -15.45 5.29 -2.99
C ARG A 188 -14.19 5.39 -2.12
N LEU A 189 -14.10 6.38 -1.23
CA LEU A 189 -13.08 6.42 -0.19
C LEU A 189 -13.67 5.94 1.13
N THR A 190 -12.99 5.01 1.79
CA THR A 190 -13.37 4.57 3.14
C THR A 190 -13.28 5.74 4.13
N ALA A 191 -14.11 5.73 5.18
CA ALA A 191 -14.10 6.79 6.18
C ALA A 191 -12.73 6.93 6.89
N THR A 192 -12.07 5.79 7.16
CA THR A 192 -10.73 5.75 7.74
C THR A 192 -9.70 6.41 6.84
N PHE A 193 -9.72 6.10 5.55
CA PHE A 193 -8.78 6.69 4.60
C PHE A 193 -9.05 8.17 4.38
N GLN A 194 -10.32 8.61 4.35
CA GLN A 194 -10.66 10.04 4.31
C GLN A 194 -10.10 10.79 5.53
N ALA A 195 -10.21 10.22 6.73
CA ALA A 195 -9.67 10.83 7.94
C ALA A 195 -8.14 10.89 7.93
N GLU A 196 -7.47 9.84 7.45
CA GLU A 196 -6.01 9.82 7.35
C GLU A 196 -5.48 10.75 6.27
N LEU A 197 -6.09 10.74 5.09
CA LEU A 197 -5.80 11.68 4.02
C LEU A 197 -6.00 13.12 4.50
N GLY A 198 -7.09 13.39 5.25
CA GLY A 198 -7.32 14.69 5.88
C GLY A 198 -6.16 15.12 6.77
N ARG A 199 -5.65 14.20 7.61
CA ARG A 199 -4.47 14.45 8.45
C ARG A 199 -3.19 14.70 7.63
N VAL A 200 -2.92 13.88 6.61
CA VAL A 200 -1.74 14.03 5.73
C VAL A 200 -1.77 15.40 5.06
N VAL A 201 -2.91 15.78 4.50
CA VAL A 201 -3.03 17.02 3.75
C VAL A 201 -3.05 18.22 4.70
N ALA A 202 -3.74 18.16 5.84
CA ALA A 202 -3.76 19.23 6.84
C ALA A 202 -2.37 19.55 7.41
N ARG A 203 -1.48 18.55 7.56
CA ARG A 203 -0.07 18.77 7.94
C ARG A 203 0.69 19.64 6.94
N SER A 204 0.27 19.61 5.68
CA SER A 204 0.84 20.40 4.60
C SER A 204 0.19 21.78 4.46
N MET A 205 -0.54 22.29 5.45
CA MET A 205 -1.26 23.57 5.32
C MET A 205 -1.15 24.44 6.56
N ASP A 206 -1.07 25.75 6.34
CA ASP A 206 -1.35 26.75 7.37
C ASP A 206 -2.73 27.35 7.11
N VAL A 207 -3.77 26.66 7.60
CA VAL A 207 -5.18 27.07 7.44
C VAL A 207 -5.43 28.48 8.00
N PRO A 208 -4.91 28.88 9.19
CA PRO A 208 -4.99 30.26 9.66
C PRO A 208 -4.36 31.28 8.70
N ALA A 209 -3.14 31.03 8.20
CA ALA A 209 -2.49 31.94 7.26
C ALA A 209 -3.22 31.99 5.91
N PHE A 210 -3.74 30.87 5.42
CA PHE A 210 -4.56 30.85 4.21
C PHE A 210 -5.83 31.66 4.40
N ARG A 211 -6.55 31.46 5.52
CA ARG A 211 -7.74 32.24 5.88
C ARG A 211 -7.43 33.73 5.90
N GLN A 212 -6.30 34.13 6.49
CA GLN A 212 -5.88 35.53 6.50
C GLN A 212 -5.59 36.06 5.10
N ALA A 213 -4.95 35.25 4.24
CA ALA A 213 -4.60 35.63 2.88
C ALA A 213 -5.82 35.82 1.97
N VAL A 214 -6.92 35.09 2.20
CA VAL A 214 -8.15 35.19 1.37
C VAL A 214 -9.20 36.16 1.92
N ARG A 215 -9.05 36.69 3.14
CA ARG A 215 -10.05 37.59 3.79
C ARG A 215 -10.47 38.80 2.95
N GLY A 216 -9.55 39.35 2.14
CA GLY A 216 -9.80 40.52 1.29
C GLY A 216 -10.07 40.18 -0.18
N VAL A 217 -10.16 38.90 -0.53
CA VAL A 217 -10.33 38.45 -1.92
C VAL A 217 -11.78 38.00 -2.14
N PRO A 218 -12.53 38.63 -3.06
CA PRO A 218 -13.86 38.16 -3.38
C PRO A 218 -13.80 36.74 -3.94
N TRP A 219 -14.57 35.82 -3.35
CA TRP A 219 -14.48 34.39 -3.68
C TRP A 219 -14.84 34.06 -5.14
N TYR A 220 -15.60 34.92 -5.82
CA TYR A 220 -15.96 34.76 -7.23
C TYR A 220 -14.86 35.27 -8.19
N ARG A 221 -13.82 35.94 -7.69
CA ARG A 221 -12.66 36.40 -8.48
C ARG A 221 -11.60 35.29 -8.52
N LEU A 222 -11.81 34.30 -9.39
CA LEU A 222 -10.96 33.10 -9.47
C LEU A 222 -9.50 33.42 -9.78
N ASP A 223 -9.22 34.46 -10.59
CA ASP A 223 -7.84 34.85 -10.91
C ASP A 223 -7.09 35.38 -9.69
N ASP A 224 -7.73 36.23 -8.88
CA ASP A 224 -7.15 36.78 -7.65
C ASP A 224 -6.92 35.66 -6.62
N LEU A 225 -7.89 34.74 -6.50
CA LEU A 225 -7.75 33.54 -5.66
C LEU A 225 -6.61 32.64 -6.13
N ALA A 226 -6.44 32.46 -7.45
CA ALA A 226 -5.36 31.66 -8.00
C ALA A 226 -3.99 32.25 -7.65
N VAL A 227 -3.85 33.58 -7.68
CA VAL A 227 -2.61 34.27 -7.28
C VAL A 227 -2.31 34.04 -5.80
N VAL A 228 -3.30 34.20 -4.92
CA VAL A 228 -3.14 33.97 -3.48
C VAL A 228 -2.84 32.51 -3.17
N ALA A 229 -3.58 31.59 -3.79
CA ALA A 229 -3.40 30.16 -3.65
C ALA A 229 -1.99 29.73 -4.08
N ARG A 230 -1.48 30.19 -5.23
CA ARG A 230 -0.12 29.87 -5.69
C ARG A 230 0.96 30.39 -4.74
N ARG A 231 0.80 31.62 -4.22
CA ARG A 231 1.74 32.19 -3.24
C ARG A 231 1.76 31.41 -1.93
N HIS A 232 0.60 30.97 -1.46
CA HIS A 232 0.49 30.14 -0.27
C HIS A 232 1.06 28.73 -0.52
N ALA A 233 0.69 28.12 -1.66
CA ALA A 233 1.14 26.81 -2.11
C ALA A 233 2.67 26.71 -2.26
N ALA A 234 3.35 27.81 -2.60
CA ALA A 234 4.81 27.87 -2.69
C ALA A 234 5.52 27.76 -1.32
N ARG A 235 4.80 27.90 -0.21
CA ARG A 235 5.36 27.91 1.16
C ARG A 235 5.06 26.63 1.94
N VAL A 236 4.27 25.72 1.38
CA VAL A 236 3.85 24.50 2.06
C VAL A 236 4.70 23.31 1.64
N ASP A 237 5.01 22.44 2.61
CA ASP A 237 5.63 21.15 2.33
C ASP A 237 4.54 20.12 1.99
N VAL A 238 4.48 19.75 0.72
CA VAL A 238 3.55 18.75 0.19
C VAL A 238 4.23 17.42 -0.10
N ALA A 239 5.43 17.14 0.43
CA ALA A 239 6.18 15.93 0.10
C ALA A 239 5.40 14.64 0.44
N GLU A 240 4.82 14.57 1.64
CA GLU A 240 4.03 13.41 2.09
C GLU A 240 2.76 13.25 1.25
N ALA A 241 1.99 14.33 1.05
CA ALA A 241 0.80 14.34 0.21
C ALA A 241 1.15 13.96 -1.24
N ARG A 242 2.22 14.53 -1.81
CA ARG A 242 2.70 14.21 -3.16
C ARG A 242 3.03 12.74 -3.29
N LYS A 243 3.73 12.14 -2.32
CA LYS A 243 4.07 10.71 -2.36
C LYS A 243 2.80 9.85 -2.41
N LEU A 244 1.86 10.09 -1.50
CA LEU A 244 0.57 9.38 -1.44
C LEU A 244 -0.22 9.54 -2.74
N LEU A 245 -0.36 10.76 -3.23
CA LEU A 245 -1.12 11.07 -4.44
C LEU A 245 -0.43 10.51 -5.69
N SER A 246 0.91 10.50 -5.73
CA SER A 246 1.66 9.84 -6.81
C SER A 246 1.34 8.35 -6.87
N SER A 247 1.25 7.66 -5.72
CA SER A 247 0.87 6.24 -5.68
C SER A 247 -0.53 5.99 -6.25
N VAL A 248 -1.51 6.86 -5.93
CA VAL A 248 -2.86 6.79 -6.54
C VAL A 248 -2.78 7.01 -8.05
N GLY A 249 -2.00 7.99 -8.50
CA GLY A 249 -1.78 8.25 -9.92
C GLY A 249 -1.09 7.10 -10.65
N ALA A 250 -0.13 6.42 -10.00
CA ALA A 250 0.58 5.27 -10.55
C ALA A 250 -0.37 4.09 -10.74
N ILE A 251 -1.25 3.79 -9.77
CA ILE A 251 -2.29 2.76 -9.91
C ILE A 251 -3.16 3.04 -11.16
N SER A 252 -3.57 4.30 -11.36
CA SER A 252 -4.37 4.68 -12.52
C SER A 252 -3.64 4.60 -13.84
N GLN A 253 -2.32 4.82 -13.86
CA GLN A 253 -1.51 4.65 -15.07
C GLN A 253 -1.35 3.17 -15.44
N THR A 254 -1.26 2.29 -14.44
CA THR A 254 -1.16 0.85 -14.67
C THR A 254 -2.50 0.21 -15.04
N THR A 255 -3.60 0.74 -14.52
CA THR A 255 -4.94 0.20 -14.72
C THR A 255 -5.79 1.13 -15.58
N SER A 256 -6.66 1.91 -14.94
CA SER A 256 -7.44 3.01 -15.48
C SER A 256 -8.01 3.82 -14.30
N PRO A 257 -8.53 5.04 -14.55
CA PRO A 257 -9.28 5.78 -13.55
C PRO A 257 -10.41 5.02 -12.85
N ALA A 258 -11.28 4.37 -13.63
CA ALA A 258 -12.42 3.59 -13.13
C ALA A 258 -11.96 2.46 -12.20
N ARG A 259 -10.98 1.69 -12.69
CA ARG A 259 -10.38 0.57 -11.94
C ARG A 259 -9.70 1.04 -10.66
N THR A 260 -9.11 2.24 -10.66
CA THR A 260 -8.52 2.83 -9.46
C THR A 260 -9.59 3.18 -8.42
N LEU A 261 -10.75 3.72 -8.82
CA LEU A 261 -11.87 3.93 -7.89
C LEU A 261 -12.37 2.63 -7.27
N ALA A 262 -12.44 1.55 -8.06
CA ALA A 262 -12.79 0.22 -7.58
C ALA A 262 -11.77 -0.35 -6.59
N ILE A 263 -10.49 0.02 -6.72
CA ILE A 263 -9.42 -0.36 -5.78
C ILE A 263 -9.49 0.47 -4.49
N LEU A 264 -9.66 1.79 -4.61
CA LEU A 264 -9.67 2.73 -3.48
C LEU A 264 -10.79 2.45 -2.46
N ARG A 265 -11.89 1.81 -2.87
CA ARG A 265 -12.97 1.40 -1.96
C ARG A 265 -12.52 0.39 -0.90
N HIS A 266 -11.36 -0.25 -1.10
CA HIS A 266 -10.80 -1.25 -0.20
C HIS A 266 -9.61 -0.74 0.62
N VAL A 267 -9.19 0.50 0.43
CA VAL A 267 -8.02 1.10 1.09
C VAL A 267 -8.46 1.80 2.38
N ASP A 268 -7.80 1.53 3.50
CA ASP A 268 -8.09 2.19 4.77
C ASP A 268 -7.05 3.25 5.18
N ASP A 269 -5.80 3.13 4.71
CA ASP A 269 -4.69 3.96 5.15
C ASP A 269 -3.66 4.24 4.02
N VAL A 270 -2.65 5.06 4.32
CA VAL A 270 -1.57 5.41 3.36
C VAL A 270 -0.75 4.18 2.93
N ARG A 271 -0.58 3.19 3.81
CA ARG A 271 0.19 1.97 3.52
C ARG A 271 -0.58 1.07 2.58
N ASP A 272 -1.90 1.02 2.71
CA ASP A 272 -2.77 0.28 1.81
C ASP A 272 -2.74 0.83 0.39
N VAL A 273 -2.61 2.15 0.20
CA VAL A 273 -2.37 2.72 -1.14
C VAL A 273 -1.06 2.21 -1.74
N GLN A 274 0.02 2.14 -0.94
CA GLN A 274 1.31 1.64 -1.41
C GLN A 274 1.27 0.13 -1.73
N LYS A 275 0.54 -0.65 -0.93
CA LYS A 275 0.31 -2.08 -1.22
C LYS A 275 -0.53 -2.25 -2.48
N ALA A 276 -1.55 -1.41 -2.69
CA ALA A 276 -2.36 -1.41 -3.89
C ALA A 276 -1.55 -1.01 -5.14
N GLU A 277 -0.66 -0.03 -5.02
CA GLU A 277 0.30 0.35 -6.06
C GLU A 277 1.20 -0.84 -6.41
N ARG A 278 1.83 -1.47 -5.41
CA ARG A 278 2.66 -2.65 -5.64
C ARG A 278 1.88 -3.80 -6.29
N ALA A 279 0.66 -4.09 -5.83
CA ALA A 279 -0.19 -5.10 -6.44
C ALA A 279 -0.52 -4.76 -7.91
N ALA A 280 -0.78 -3.48 -8.21
CA ALA A 280 -1.02 -3.02 -9.58
C ALA A 280 0.21 -3.21 -10.45
N THR A 281 1.40 -2.84 -9.97
CA THR A 281 2.66 -3.07 -10.70
C THR A 281 2.90 -4.55 -11.02
N LEU A 282 2.58 -5.46 -10.08
CA LEU A 282 2.85 -6.90 -10.23
C LEU A 282 1.82 -7.64 -11.10
N LEU A 283 0.55 -7.26 -10.99
CA LEU A 283 -0.56 -7.93 -11.68
C LEU A 283 -0.98 -7.23 -12.97
N GLY A 284 -0.74 -5.93 -13.09
CA GLY A 284 -1.24 -5.09 -14.17
C GLY A 284 -2.75 -4.84 -14.06
N LYS A 285 -3.42 -4.77 -15.20
CA LYS A 285 -4.86 -4.52 -15.33
C LYS A 285 -5.78 -5.43 -14.49
N PRO A 286 -5.56 -6.76 -14.40
CA PRO A 286 -6.38 -7.68 -13.60
C PRO A 286 -6.46 -7.36 -12.10
N VAL A 287 -5.59 -6.48 -11.56
CA VAL A 287 -5.57 -6.15 -10.13
C VAL A 287 -6.93 -5.65 -9.62
N SER A 288 -7.66 -4.90 -10.44
CA SER A 288 -8.99 -4.38 -10.09
C SER A 288 -10.02 -5.50 -9.88
N GLY A 289 -10.07 -6.46 -10.82
CA GLY A 289 -10.85 -7.69 -10.66
C GLY A 289 -10.41 -8.52 -9.44
N ALA A 290 -9.11 -8.59 -9.15
CA ALA A 290 -8.61 -9.26 -7.94
C ALA A 290 -9.14 -8.60 -6.65
N PHE A 291 -9.16 -7.27 -6.59
CA PHE A 291 -9.77 -6.52 -5.48
C PHE A 291 -11.28 -6.72 -5.42
N ARG A 292 -11.99 -6.89 -6.55
CA ARG A 292 -13.43 -7.19 -6.55
C ARG A 292 -13.73 -8.58 -5.98
N LEU A 293 -12.95 -9.58 -6.37
CA LEU A 293 -13.16 -10.96 -5.93
C LEU A 293 -12.74 -11.19 -4.48
N THR A 294 -11.64 -10.56 -4.04
CA THR A 294 -10.96 -10.92 -2.79
C THR A 294 -10.91 -9.79 -1.76
N GLY A 295 -11.27 -8.57 -2.15
CA GLY A 295 -11.28 -7.39 -1.29
C GLY A 295 -9.90 -7.06 -0.74
N LYS A 296 -9.83 -6.80 0.57
CA LYS A 296 -8.60 -6.43 1.28
C LYS A 296 -7.57 -7.56 1.36
N LYS A 297 -7.91 -8.79 0.96
CA LYS A 297 -6.94 -9.90 0.93
C LYS A 297 -5.76 -9.61 0.01
N VAL A 298 -5.97 -8.89 -1.10
CA VAL A 298 -4.87 -8.41 -1.98
C VAL A 298 -3.81 -7.68 -1.17
N LEU A 299 -4.23 -6.73 -0.32
CA LEU A 299 -3.34 -5.92 0.50
C LEU A 299 -2.56 -6.76 1.52
N ALA A 300 -3.23 -7.74 2.14
CA ALA A 300 -2.60 -8.64 3.09
C ALA A 300 -1.56 -9.57 2.44
N THR A 301 -1.83 -10.05 1.22
CA THR A 301 -0.94 -10.94 0.47
C THR A 301 0.36 -10.24 0.07
N VAL A 302 0.29 -8.95 -0.31
CA VAL A 302 1.50 -8.14 -0.60
C VAL A 302 2.48 -8.10 0.58
N VAL A 303 1.99 -8.22 1.82
CA VAL A 303 2.83 -8.22 3.04
C VAL A 303 3.37 -9.61 3.38
N ARG A 304 2.60 -10.68 3.13
CA ARG A 304 2.90 -12.04 3.61
C ARG A 304 4.17 -12.64 3.04
N ALA A 305 4.53 -12.30 1.80
CA ALA A 305 5.75 -12.81 1.18
C ALA A 305 7.00 -12.50 2.04
N GLY A 306 7.01 -11.39 2.80
CA GLY A 306 8.15 -10.99 3.65
C GLY A 306 8.09 -11.50 5.09
N ALA A 307 6.93 -11.96 5.55
CA ALA A 307 6.76 -12.49 6.90
C ALA A 307 7.22 -13.96 6.99
N LEU A 308 7.01 -14.74 5.93
CA LEU A 308 7.44 -16.15 5.89
C LEU A 308 8.97 -16.29 5.88
N SER A 309 9.67 -15.42 5.15
CA SER A 309 11.14 -15.37 5.16
C SER A 309 11.68 -14.93 6.53
N ALA A 310 11.04 -13.95 7.18
CA ALA A 310 11.40 -13.52 8.53
C ALA A 310 11.14 -14.59 9.61
N MET A 311 10.03 -15.32 9.53
CA MET A 311 9.70 -16.43 10.45
C MET A 311 10.64 -17.62 10.26
N ALA A 312 10.98 -17.98 9.01
CA ALA A 312 11.95 -19.03 8.72
C ALA A 312 13.35 -18.68 9.27
N LEU A 313 13.79 -17.43 9.08
CA LEU A 313 15.06 -16.94 9.65
C LEU A 313 15.02 -16.93 11.18
N GLY A 314 13.92 -16.47 11.79
CA GLY A 314 13.72 -16.52 13.24
C GLY A 314 13.76 -17.94 13.80
N ALA A 315 13.15 -18.91 13.10
CA ALA A 315 13.24 -20.33 13.45
C ALA A 315 14.67 -20.86 13.34
N LEU A 316 15.42 -20.46 12.30
CA LEU A 316 16.80 -20.89 12.11
C LEU A 316 17.76 -20.29 13.16
N LEU A 317 17.56 -19.01 13.51
CA LEU A 317 18.31 -18.32 14.57
C LEU A 317 18.04 -18.90 15.96
N THR A 318 16.78 -19.25 16.26
CA THR A 318 16.43 -19.89 17.54
C THR A 318 17.02 -21.30 17.65
N LEU A 319 17.04 -22.08 16.56
CA LEU A 319 17.74 -23.37 16.52
C LEU A 319 19.25 -23.21 16.71
N ALA A 320 19.88 -22.26 16.03
CA ALA A 320 21.31 -21.99 16.17
C ALA A 320 21.68 -21.55 17.61
N GLY A 321 20.87 -20.68 18.21
CA GLY A 321 21.02 -20.27 19.61
C GLY A 321 20.86 -21.42 20.59
N GLY A 322 19.91 -22.34 20.33
CA GLY A 322 19.71 -23.55 21.12
C GLY A 322 20.93 -24.48 21.10
N VAL A 323 21.51 -24.73 19.93
CA VAL A 323 22.72 -25.54 19.78
C VAL A 323 23.90 -24.91 20.52
N LEU A 324 24.09 -23.59 20.39
CA LEU A 324 25.16 -22.88 21.08
C LEU A 324 25.01 -22.97 22.61
N SER A 325 23.79 -22.77 23.13
CA SER A 325 23.50 -22.87 24.56
C SER A 325 23.78 -24.28 25.10
N PHE A 326 23.39 -25.32 24.35
CA PHE A 326 23.70 -26.70 24.69
C PHE A 326 25.21 -26.97 24.72
N MET A 327 25.97 -26.49 23.73
CA MET A 327 27.43 -26.65 23.69
C MET A 327 28.13 -25.96 24.87
N VAL A 328 27.73 -24.73 25.20
CA VAL A 328 28.27 -23.98 26.34
C VAL A 328 27.96 -24.69 27.66
N GLY A 329 26.73 -25.21 27.82
CA GLY A 329 26.33 -26.01 28.97
C GLY A 329 27.18 -27.28 29.11
N ALA A 330 27.37 -28.03 28.02
CA ALA A 330 28.19 -29.25 28.01
C ALA A 330 29.67 -28.97 28.39
N LEU A 331 30.24 -27.86 27.88
CA LEU A 331 31.58 -27.41 28.24
C LEU A 331 31.70 -27.02 29.72
N MET A 332 30.71 -26.29 30.25
CA MET A 332 30.63 -25.92 31.66
C MET A 332 30.54 -27.15 32.58
N THR A 333 29.75 -28.17 32.19
CA THR A 333 29.67 -29.44 32.93
C THR A 333 30.99 -30.21 32.88
N LEU A 334 31.67 -30.23 31.74
CA LEU A 334 32.98 -30.89 31.63
C LEU A 334 34.04 -30.18 32.49
N ALA A 335 34.05 -28.84 32.48
CA ALA A 335 34.97 -28.03 33.26
C ALA A 335 34.75 -28.18 34.77
N THR A 336 33.50 -28.25 35.22
CA THR A 336 33.15 -28.50 36.63
C THR A 336 33.56 -29.91 37.07
N LEU A 337 33.29 -30.94 36.27
CA LEU A 337 33.76 -32.30 36.53
C LEU A 337 35.30 -32.38 36.60
N TRP A 338 36.01 -31.68 35.71
CA TRP A 338 37.47 -31.62 35.74
C TRP A 338 38.03 -30.91 36.98
N ARG A 339 37.38 -29.80 37.40
CA ARG A 339 37.73 -29.09 38.64
C ARG A 339 37.50 -29.96 39.88
N LEU A 340 36.36 -30.64 39.96
CA LEU A 340 36.07 -31.60 41.04
C LEU A 340 37.08 -32.76 41.06
N GLY A 341 37.46 -33.29 39.90
CA GLY A 341 38.51 -34.32 39.80
C GLY A 341 39.90 -33.82 40.22
N LYS A 342 40.23 -32.54 40.00
CA LYS A 342 41.46 -31.92 40.54
C LYS A 342 41.42 -31.81 42.07
N VAL A 343 40.30 -31.38 42.64
CA VAL A 343 40.13 -31.29 44.10
C VAL A 343 40.20 -32.67 44.75
N GLY A 344 39.57 -33.68 44.15
CA GLY A 344 39.66 -35.08 44.59
C GLY A 344 41.11 -35.60 44.57
N ARG A 345 41.86 -35.36 43.49
CA ARG A 345 43.28 -35.73 43.42
C ARG A 345 44.14 -35.00 44.45
N TRP A 346 43.84 -33.72 44.74
CA TRP A 346 44.56 -32.94 45.74
C TRP A 346 44.28 -33.43 47.17
N THR A 347 43.02 -33.76 47.48
CA THR A 347 42.63 -34.30 48.80
C THR A 347 43.27 -35.66 49.04
N VAL A 348 43.23 -36.57 48.06
CA VAL A 348 43.94 -37.86 48.15
C VAL A 348 45.44 -37.67 48.37
N ARG A 349 46.08 -36.73 47.65
CA ARG A 349 47.52 -36.47 47.79
C ARG A 349 47.89 -35.87 49.15
N ASN A 350 47.02 -35.05 49.76
CA ASN A 350 47.29 -34.43 51.07
C ASN A 350 46.86 -35.29 52.26
N ALA A 351 45.91 -36.21 52.09
CA ALA A 351 45.55 -37.20 53.10
C ALA A 351 46.67 -38.23 53.35
N VAL A 352 47.55 -38.45 52.36
CA VAL A 352 48.69 -39.38 52.44
C VAL A 352 49.98 -38.66 52.90
N ARG A 353 49.91 -37.44 53.45
CA ARG A 353 51.09 -36.86 54.14
C ARG A 353 51.33 -37.65 55.44
N PRO A 354 52.45 -38.38 55.59
CA PRO A 354 52.71 -39.15 56.78
C PRO A 354 52.80 -38.21 57.99
N LEU A 355 51.97 -38.46 59.01
CA LEU A 355 52.17 -37.91 60.35
C LEU A 355 53.55 -38.36 60.82
N ARG A 356 54.53 -37.44 60.80
CA ARG A 356 55.80 -37.64 61.50
C ARG A 356 55.51 -37.51 62.99
N TRP A 357 55.26 -38.64 63.65
CA TRP A 357 55.14 -38.68 65.10
C TRP A 357 56.54 -38.71 65.74
N PRO A 358 56.80 -37.92 66.78
CA PRO A 358 58.07 -37.91 67.48
C PRO A 358 58.07 -39.00 68.57
N ALA A 359 59.04 -39.89 68.55
CA ALA A 359 59.36 -40.73 69.71
C ALA A 359 60.84 -41.15 69.60
N ARG A 360 61.71 -40.59 70.45
CA ARG A 360 62.02 -40.96 71.85
C ARG A 360 62.98 -42.15 71.87
N GLY A 361 64.17 -41.87 72.38
CA GLY A 361 65.28 -42.81 72.46
C GLY A 361 65.17 -43.82 73.59
N THR A 362 66.07 -44.77 73.49
CA THR A 362 66.83 -45.45 74.55
C THR A 362 68.14 -45.88 73.93
#